data_AF-A0A7Y3P523-F1
#
_entry.id   AF-A0A7Y3P523-F1
#
_cell.length_a   1.000
_cell.length_b   1.000
_cell.length_c   1.000
_cell.angle_alpha   90.00
_cell.angle_beta   90.00
_cell.angle_gamma   90.00
#
_symmetry.space_group_name_H-M   'P 1'
#
loop_
_entity.id
_entity.type
_entity.pdbx_description
1 polymer ?
#
loop_
_entity_poly.entity_id
_entity_poly.type
_entity_poly.pdbx_seq_one_letter_code
_entity_poly.pdbx_strand_id
1 'polypeptide(L)'
;MRVVITGAAGFIGSRFSEMFLERAELLGYDEIVLLDALTYSGRRENMNEVLRDARVSFVEGSILDAQLTNDVVRGAHGVIHFAAESHVDRSITG
;
A
#
# COMPACT_ATOMS: atom_id res chain seq x y z
N MET A 1 13.49 -9.97 -3.22
CA MET A 1 13.49 -8.75 -2.39
C MET A 1 12.07 -8.42 -1.93
N ARG A 2 11.95 -7.78 -0.75
CA ARG A 2 10.67 -7.38 -0.16
C ARG A 2 10.39 -5.89 -0.32
N VAL A 3 9.17 -5.51 -0.72
CA VAL A 3 8.72 -4.10 -0.76
C VAL A 3 7.50 -3.89 0.13
N VAL A 4 7.41 -2.70 0.74
CA VAL A 4 6.22 -2.24 1.46
C VAL A 4 5.56 -1.11 0.69
N ILE A 5 4.26 -1.24 0.41
CA ILE A 5 3.46 -0.20 -0.24
C ILE A 5 2.42 0.28 0.76
N THR A 6 2.50 1.53 1.20
CA THR A 6 1.53 2.11 2.14
C THR A 6 0.45 2.88 1.39
N GLY A 7 -0.78 2.95 1.91
CA GLY A 7 -1.89 3.62 1.24
C GLY A 7 -2.43 2.79 0.06
N ALA A 8 -2.23 1.48 0.13
CA ALA A 8 -2.49 0.53 -0.95
C ALA A 8 -3.99 0.33 -1.26
N ALA A 9 -4.89 0.68 -0.35
CA ALA A 9 -6.33 0.61 -0.57
C ALA A 9 -6.88 1.90 -1.21
N GLY A 10 -6.07 2.96 -1.30
CA GLY A 10 -6.42 4.22 -1.97
C GLY A 10 -6.36 4.11 -3.50
N PHE A 11 -6.85 5.16 -4.18
CA PHE A 11 -6.97 5.17 -5.66
C PHE A 11 -5.65 4.94 -6.40
N ILE A 12 -4.60 5.67 -6.03
CA ILE A 12 -3.28 5.54 -6.68
C ILE A 12 -2.57 4.28 -6.18
N GLY A 13 -2.60 4.06 -4.86
CA GLY A 13 -1.88 2.95 -4.22
C GLY A 13 -2.32 1.58 -4.72
N SER A 14 -3.62 1.37 -4.96
CA SER A 14 -4.13 0.08 -5.44
C SER A 14 -3.68 -0.22 -6.87
N ARG A 15 -3.85 0.75 -7.79
CA ARG A 15 -3.41 0.61 -9.19
C ARG A 15 -1.90 0.48 -9.30
N PHE A 16 -1.16 1.22 -8.48
CA PHE A 16 0.28 1.05 -8.41
C PHE A 16 0.66 -0.36 -7.94
N SER A 17 -0.02 -0.89 -6.93
CA SER A 17 0.26 -2.24 -6.41
C SER A 17 0.03 -3.33 -7.46
N GLU A 18 -1.05 -3.24 -8.24
CA GLU A 18 -1.30 -4.12 -9.39
C GLU A 18 -0.19 -4.02 -10.45
N MET A 19 0.13 -2.80 -10.89
CA MET A 19 1.19 -2.58 -11.89
C MET A 19 2.57 -3.00 -11.40
N PHE A 20 2.84 -2.84 -10.11
CA PHE A 20 4.10 -3.26 -9.50
C PHE A 20 4.20 -4.78 -9.47
N LEU A 21 3.12 -5.49 -9.09
CA LEU A 21 3.08 -6.95 -9.04
C LEU A 21 3.38 -7.59 -10.41
N GLU A 22 2.86 -7.02 -11.50
CA GLU A 22 3.13 -7.46 -12.88
C GLU A 22 4.62 -7.39 -13.24
N ARG A 23 5.36 -6.44 -12.64
CA ARG A 23 6.78 -6.19 -12.92
C ARG A 23 7.71 -6.70 -11.82
N ALA A 24 7.16 -7.21 -10.73
CA ALA A 24 7.91 -7.54 -9.52
C ALA A 24 9.04 -8.54 -9.81
N GLU A 25 8.78 -9.56 -10.61
CA GLU A 25 9.79 -10.57 -11.00
C GLU A 25 10.96 -9.94 -11.76
N LEU A 26 10.67 -9.09 -12.76
CA LEU A 26 11.70 -8.37 -13.52
C LEU A 26 12.51 -7.41 -12.65
N LEU A 27 11.90 -6.86 -11.61
CA LEU A 27 12.53 -5.97 -10.63
C LEU A 27 13.22 -6.73 -9.49
N GLY A 28 13.16 -8.07 -9.46
CA GLY A 28 13.74 -8.91 -8.41
C GLY A 28 12.99 -8.87 -7.06
N TYR A 29 11.73 -8.44 -7.06
CA TYR A 29 10.85 -8.47 -5.91
C TYR A 29 9.95 -9.71 -5.93
N ASP A 30 9.95 -10.44 -4.81
CA ASP A 30 9.23 -11.71 -4.60
C ASP A 30 8.25 -11.63 -3.42
N GLU A 31 8.30 -10.55 -2.64
CA GLU A 31 7.37 -10.28 -1.53
C GLU A 31 6.89 -8.82 -1.57
N ILE A 32 5.58 -8.63 -1.55
CA ILE A 32 4.91 -7.33 -1.53
C ILE A 32 4.01 -7.27 -0.29
N VAL A 33 4.21 -6.26 0.55
CA VAL A 33 3.37 -6.03 1.72
C VAL A 33 2.61 -4.73 1.54
N LEU A 34 1.29 -4.85 1.49
CA LEU A 34 0.36 -3.73 1.42
C LEU A 34 0.01 -3.30 2.83
N LEU A 35 0.22 -2.03 3.16
CA LEU A 35 -0.15 -1.43 4.44
C LEU A 35 -1.21 -0.35 4.20
N ASP A 36 -2.36 -0.48 4.83
CA ASP A 36 -3.41 0.55 4.76
C ASP A 36 -4.21 0.62 6.06
N ALA A 37 -4.59 1.84 6.46
CA ALA A 37 -5.39 2.09 7.65
C ALA A 37 -6.90 1.96 7.41
N LEU A 38 -7.31 1.77 6.15
CA LEU A 38 -8.70 1.75 5.70
C LEU A 38 -9.49 2.96 6.23
N THR A 39 -8.91 4.16 6.10
CA THR A 39 -9.60 5.42 6.41
C THR A 39 -10.68 5.71 5.34
N TYR A 40 -11.28 6.90 5.36
CA TYR A 40 -12.44 7.23 4.52
C TYR A 40 -12.24 6.94 3.01
N SER A 41 -11.01 7.10 2.51
CA SER A 41 -10.66 6.91 1.10
C SER A 41 -10.17 5.52 0.75
N GLY A 42 -9.88 4.68 1.75
CA GLY A 42 -9.40 3.31 1.55
C GLY A 42 -10.55 2.36 1.29
N ARG A 43 -10.49 1.59 0.20
CA ARG A 43 -11.49 0.56 -0.11
C ARG A 43 -10.81 -0.77 -0.32
N ARG A 44 -11.20 -1.78 0.48
CA ARG A 44 -10.60 -3.12 0.41
C ARG A 44 -10.81 -3.77 -0.96
N GLU A 45 -11.93 -3.45 -1.60
CA GLU A 45 -12.30 -3.94 -2.93
C GLU A 45 -11.26 -3.54 -3.99
N ASN A 46 -10.57 -2.41 -3.81
CA ASN A 46 -9.53 -1.95 -4.72
C ASN A 46 -8.30 -2.89 -4.72
N MET A 47 -8.13 -3.72 -3.68
CA MET A 47 -7.01 -4.65 -3.56
C MET A 47 -7.39 -6.10 -3.86
N ASN A 48 -8.66 -6.40 -4.18
CA ASN A 48 -9.12 -7.78 -4.32
C ASN A 48 -8.31 -8.57 -5.36
N GLU A 49 -7.92 -7.95 -6.47
CA GLU A 49 -7.16 -8.63 -7.52
C GLU A 49 -5.70 -8.84 -7.13
N VAL A 50 -5.03 -7.81 -6.61
CA VAL A 50 -3.62 -7.92 -6.19
C VAL A 50 -3.44 -8.92 -5.02
N LEU A 51 -4.43 -9.06 -4.15
CA LEU A 51 -4.40 -10.00 -3.01
C LEU A 51 -4.59 -11.48 -3.41
N ARG A 52 -4.90 -11.79 -4.67
CA ARG A 52 -4.98 -13.17 -5.15
C ARG A 52 -3.60 -13.80 -5.37
N ASP A 53 -2.57 -12.99 -5.52
CA ASP A 53 -1.21 -13.46 -5.75
C ASP A 53 -0.52 -13.83 -4.43
N ALA A 54 0.12 -15.00 -4.40
CA ALA A 54 0.75 -15.54 -3.19
C ALA A 54 1.95 -14.71 -2.69
N ARG A 55 2.50 -13.82 -3.53
CA ARG A 55 3.58 -12.90 -3.16
C ARG A 55 3.09 -11.70 -2.37
N VAL A 56 1.78 -11.50 -2.29
CA VAL A 56 1.17 -10.29 -1.71
C VAL A 56 0.55 -10.61 -0.37
N SER A 57 0.87 -9.81 0.64
CA SER A 57 0.22 -9.82 1.95
C SER A 57 -0.35 -8.45 2.29
N PHE A 58 -1.38 -8.43 3.12
CA PHE A 58 -2.02 -7.20 3.59
C PHE A 58 -1.91 -7.08 5.10
N VAL A 59 -1.53 -5.89 5.54
CA VAL A 59 -1.53 -5.47 6.94
C VAL A 59 -2.46 -4.27 7.07
N GLU A 60 -3.51 -4.45 7.87
CA GLU A 60 -4.41 -3.36 8.23
C GLU A 60 -3.80 -2.61 9.41
N GLY A 61 -3.53 -1.31 9.24
CA GLY A 61 -2.88 -0.51 10.27
C GLY A 61 -2.50 0.89 9.81
N SER A 62 -2.27 1.76 10.79
CA SER A 62 -1.83 3.14 10.53
C SER A 62 -0.32 3.25 10.48
N ILE A 63 0.18 4.04 9.53
CA ILE A 63 1.59 4.47 9.47
C ILE A 63 2.02 5.30 10.70
N LEU A 64 1.07 5.79 11.51
CA LEU A 64 1.33 6.50 12.76
C LEU A 64 1.62 5.55 13.92
N ASP A 65 1.29 4.26 13.79
CA ASP A 65 1.70 3.25 14.76
C ASP A 65 3.18 2.89 14.49
N ALA A 66 4.06 3.47 15.31
CA ALA A 66 5.49 3.30 15.16
C ALA A 66 5.93 1.84 15.36
N GLN A 67 5.28 1.09 16.25
CA GLN A 67 5.64 -0.30 16.51
C GLN A 67 5.26 -1.16 15.30
N LEU A 68 4.01 -1.06 14.84
CA LEU A 68 3.53 -1.75 13.65
C LEU A 68 4.37 -1.39 12.42
N THR A 69 4.63 -0.11 12.19
CA THR A 69 5.41 0.35 11.05
C THR A 69 6.83 -0.22 11.11
N ASN A 70 7.50 -0.16 12.26
CA ASN A 70 8.83 -0.75 12.42
C ASN A 70 8.84 -2.25 12.10
N ASP A 71 7.83 -3.00 12.54
CA ASP A 71 7.75 -4.43 12.27
C ASP A 71 7.44 -4.72 10.81
N VAL A 72 6.54 -3.95 10.20
CA VAL A 72 6.20 -4.06 8.78
C VAL A 72 7.40 -3.71 7.89
N VAL A 73 8.19 -2.69 8.20
CA VAL A 73 9.31 -2.28 7.34
C VAL A 73 10.58 -3.11 7.60
N ARG A 74 10.64 -3.88 8.69
CA ARG A 74 11.82 -4.70 9.04
C ARG A 74 12.20 -5.65 7.89
N GLY A 75 13.42 -5.52 7.38
CA GLY A 75 13.91 -6.37 6.28
C GLY A 75 13.31 -6.03 4.90
N ALA A 76 12.50 -4.98 4.79
CA ALA A 76 12.08 -4.45 3.48
C ALA A 76 13.28 -3.83 2.77
N HIS A 77 13.34 -4.03 1.46
CA HIS A 77 14.38 -3.51 0.57
C HIS A 77 13.94 -2.18 -0.07
N GLY A 78 12.64 -1.86 -0.03
CA GLY A 78 12.08 -0.60 -0.49
C GLY A 78 10.74 -0.30 0.18
N VAL A 79 10.43 0.99 0.26
CA VAL A 79 9.13 1.50 0.74
C VAL A 79 8.58 2.47 -0.30
N ILE A 80 7.31 2.29 -0.65
CA ILE A 80 6.57 3.14 -1.59
C ILE A 80 5.40 3.73 -0.82
N HIS A 81 5.45 5.05 -0.60
CA HIS A 81 4.63 5.70 0.43
C HIS A 81 3.51 6.57 -0.19
N PHE A 82 2.31 6.01 -0.34
CA PHE A 82 1.11 6.75 -0.76
C PHE A 82 0.16 7.13 0.38
N ALA A 83 0.35 6.58 1.59
CA ALA A 83 -0.57 6.81 2.70
C ALA A 83 -0.59 8.29 3.09
N ALA A 84 -1.71 8.95 2.87
CA ALA A 84 -1.97 10.34 3.22
C ALA A 84 -3.47 10.60 3.29
N GLU A 85 -3.88 11.53 4.16
CA GLU A 85 -5.19 12.17 4.06
C GLU A 85 -5.10 13.23 2.95
N SER A 86 -5.74 12.94 1.81
CA SER A 86 -5.54 13.70 0.56
C SER A 86 -6.68 14.67 0.24
N HIS A 87 -7.76 14.69 1.03
CA HIS A 87 -8.87 15.62 0.82
C HIS A 87 -8.44 17.05 1.16
N VAL A 88 -8.76 17.97 0.24
CA VAL A 88 -8.75 19.41 0.51
C VAL A 88 -10.19 19.87 0.65
N ASP A 89 -10.68 20.07 1.87
CA ASP A 89 -12.02 20.64 2.12
C ASP A 89 -12.21 22.03 1.47
N ARG A 90 -11.10 22.74 1.22
CA ARG A 90 -11.06 24.09 0.61
C ARG A 90 -11.05 24.13 -0.93
N SER A 91 -11.45 23.06 -1.60
CA SER A 91 -11.38 23.00 -3.07
C SER A 91 -12.68 23.38 -3.80
N ILE A 92 -13.76 23.71 -3.08
CA ILE A 92 -15.11 23.93 -3.66
C ILE A 92 -15.70 25.33 -3.43
N THR A 93 -14.99 26.25 -2.77
CA THR A 93 -15.37 27.67 -2.76
C THR A 93 -14.74 28.38 -3.95
N GLY A 94 -15.29 28.11 -5.14
CA GLY A 94 -15.12 28.94 -6.33
C GLY A 94 -16.25 29.96 -6.43
#